data_AF-A0A4Q7ZSW6-F1
#
_entry.id   AF-A0A4Q7ZSW6-F1
#
_cell.length_a   1.000
_cell.length_b   1.000
_cell.length_c   1.000
_cell.angle_alpha   90.00
_cell.angle_beta   90.00
_cell.angle_gamma   90.00
#
_symmetry.space_group_name_H-M   'P 1'
#
loop_
_entity.id
_entity.type
_entity.pdbx_description
1 polymer ?
#
loop_
_entity_poly.entity_id
_entity_poly.type
_entity_poly.pdbx_seq_one_letter_code
_entity_poly.pdbx_strand_id
1 'polypeptide(L)'
;MGRRPQARPDQRYRAGARRLLTAAVTAALAASVAIALPAPASAQVPRSAQRWASLMYHSLTPTPQYVRVRKALSAQRTTLRTRSQRLTAARKTHGAAQATLTTAVAADAAARTRYVLAREALTNARNRLIVVSLQRPRDNDAVARMQNTVTAARRTVTTRGVRARTAGTALRKAETTARTATVAVDRATTAWRSTNAVVRKYQRRLVALDHSAEIAAQAAAISRSVVTDVQDEFTTADTTTVNGITVHKSVSFAFRRMLADARARGIVLGGGGFRTKKRQIELRKINGCPDIWTAPPSSCRVPTAIPGTSLHEVGLAVDLTVDGGSLTRDSAAFRWLSANARKYGYVNLPSEPWHWSITGS
;
A
#
# COMPACT_ATOMS: atom_id res chain seq x y z
N MET A 1 -55.96 15.00 -47.85
CA MET A 1 -54.69 14.82 -48.60
C MET A 1 -54.16 13.45 -48.19
N GLY A 2 -54.39 12.35 -48.94
CA GLY A 2 -53.65 11.96 -50.15
C GLY A 2 -52.25 11.46 -49.75
N ARG A 3 -51.77 10.25 -50.02
CA ARG A 3 -52.17 9.14 -50.90
C ARG A 3 -51.65 7.81 -50.33
N ARG A 4 -52.13 6.74 -50.96
CA ARG A 4 -52.16 5.31 -50.65
C ARG A 4 -50.92 4.57 -51.27
N PRO A 5 -50.85 3.21 -51.35
CA PRO A 5 -49.71 2.37 -50.94
C PRO A 5 -49.20 1.46 -52.10
N GLN A 6 -48.50 0.34 -51.82
CA GLN A 6 -48.52 -0.98 -52.53
C GLN A 6 -47.34 -1.86 -52.02
N ALA A 7 -47.30 -3.19 -52.08
CA ALA A 7 -48.26 -4.28 -52.24
C ALA A 7 -47.53 -5.63 -51.97
N ARG A 8 -48.34 -6.65 -51.65
CA ARG A 8 -48.11 -8.08 -51.39
C ARG A 8 -47.97 -8.90 -52.73
N PRO A 9 -48.20 -10.24 -52.81
CA PRO A 9 -47.57 -11.44 -52.19
C PRO A 9 -47.37 -12.64 -53.19
N ASP A 10 -46.94 -13.80 -52.63
CA ASP A 10 -47.30 -15.21 -52.90
C ASP A 10 -47.16 -15.88 -54.29
N GLN A 11 -46.57 -17.09 -54.29
CA GLN A 11 -47.26 -18.29 -54.80
C GLN A 11 -46.61 -19.62 -54.38
N ARG A 12 -47.45 -20.56 -53.91
CA ARG A 12 -47.20 -22.00 -53.75
C ARG A 12 -47.78 -22.74 -54.95
N TYR A 13 -47.22 -23.89 -55.35
CA TYR A 13 -48.00 -25.04 -55.85
C TYR A 13 -47.24 -26.37 -55.66
N ARG A 14 -48.00 -27.44 -55.38
CA ARG A 14 -47.60 -28.84 -55.12
C ARG A 14 -48.05 -29.76 -56.26
N ALA A 15 -47.56 -31.01 -56.20
CA ALA A 15 -48.00 -32.30 -56.81
C ALA A 15 -47.16 -32.75 -58.02
N GLY A 16 -46.79 -34.01 -58.25
CA GLY A 16 -47.01 -35.30 -57.58
C GLY A 16 -46.58 -36.49 -58.47
N ALA A 17 -45.76 -37.41 -57.92
CA ALA A 17 -45.81 -38.88 -58.02
C ALA A 17 -45.64 -39.67 -59.36
N ARG A 18 -44.63 -40.59 -59.35
CA ARG A 18 -44.66 -42.07 -59.60
C ARG A 18 -43.46 -42.64 -60.40
N ARG A 19 -42.65 -43.43 -59.67
CA ARG A 19 -42.17 -44.83 -59.88
C ARG A 19 -41.28 -45.26 -61.07
N LEU A 20 -40.26 -46.05 -60.64
CA LEU A 20 -39.55 -47.20 -61.25
C LEU A 20 -38.32 -46.92 -62.14
N LEU A 21 -37.12 -47.26 -61.66
CA LEU A 21 -36.39 -48.48 -62.04
C LEU A 21 -35.04 -48.59 -61.32
N THR A 22 -34.71 -49.82 -60.99
CA THR A 22 -33.52 -50.35 -60.32
C THR A 22 -32.25 -50.26 -61.16
N ALA A 23 -31.14 -49.85 -60.54
CA ALA A 23 -29.80 -50.25 -60.94
C ALA A 23 -28.88 -50.28 -59.71
N ALA A 24 -28.45 -51.48 -59.34
CA ALA A 24 -27.45 -51.72 -58.32
C ALA A 24 -26.06 -51.42 -58.90
N VAL A 25 -25.30 -50.57 -58.22
CA VAL A 25 -23.83 -50.50 -58.37
C VAL A 25 -23.23 -50.59 -56.98
N THR A 26 -22.55 -51.71 -56.75
CA THR A 26 -21.79 -52.07 -55.57
C THR A 26 -20.57 -51.18 -55.43
N ALA A 27 -20.60 -50.23 -54.50
CA ALA A 27 -19.39 -49.56 -54.03
C ALA A 27 -18.82 -50.37 -52.85
N ALA A 28 -17.73 -51.10 -53.11
CA ALA A 28 -16.96 -51.78 -52.08
C ALA A 28 -16.34 -50.74 -51.13
N LEU A 29 -16.87 -50.65 -49.91
CA LEU A 29 -16.22 -49.97 -48.80
C LEU A 29 -15.01 -50.79 -48.37
N ALA A 30 -13.81 -50.38 -48.81
CA ALA A 30 -12.58 -50.83 -48.18
C ALA A 30 -12.55 -50.28 -46.75
N ALA A 31 -12.87 -51.14 -45.78
CA ALA A 31 -12.65 -50.86 -44.37
C ALA A 31 -11.15 -50.89 -44.09
N SER A 32 -10.47 -49.77 -44.33
CA SER A 32 -9.17 -49.53 -43.72
C SER A 32 -9.40 -49.32 -42.23
N VAL A 33 -9.21 -50.38 -41.44
CA VAL A 33 -9.02 -50.29 -40.00
C VAL A 33 -7.73 -49.53 -39.77
N ALA A 34 -7.83 -48.19 -39.72
CA ALA A 34 -6.79 -47.38 -39.14
C ALA A 34 -6.76 -47.72 -37.65
N ILE A 35 -5.83 -48.59 -37.26
CA ILE A 35 -5.41 -48.67 -35.86
C ILE A 35 -4.83 -47.29 -35.55
N ALA A 36 -5.66 -46.43 -34.97
CA ALA A 36 -5.20 -45.18 -34.40
C ALA A 36 -4.24 -45.55 -33.27
N LEU A 37 -2.94 -45.50 -33.57
CA LEU A 37 -1.93 -45.46 -32.52
C LEU A 37 -2.30 -44.27 -31.62
N PRO A 38 -2.35 -44.45 -30.29
CA PRO A 38 -2.62 -43.34 -29.39
C PRO A 38 -1.61 -42.24 -29.70
N ALA A 39 -2.09 -41.04 -29.99
CA ALA A 39 -1.24 -39.86 -30.05
C ALA A 39 -0.43 -39.83 -28.75
N PRO A 40 0.90 -39.54 -28.77
CA PRO A 40 1.64 -39.41 -27.54
C PRO A 40 0.93 -38.34 -26.72
N ALA A 41 0.44 -38.72 -25.53
CA ALA A 41 -0.07 -37.77 -24.57
C ALA A 41 1.01 -36.69 -24.45
N SER A 42 0.68 -35.44 -24.79
CA SER A 42 1.54 -34.30 -24.48
C SER A 42 1.92 -34.46 -23.02
N ALA A 43 3.20 -34.79 -22.75
CA ALA A 43 3.65 -35.08 -21.41
C ALA A 43 3.23 -33.90 -20.54
N GLN A 44 2.29 -34.15 -19.64
CA GLN A 44 1.68 -33.11 -18.85
C GLN A 44 2.76 -32.67 -17.85
N VAL A 45 3.20 -31.41 -17.93
CA VAL A 45 4.19 -30.81 -16.99
C VAL A 45 4.10 -31.46 -15.61
N PRO A 46 5.19 -32.00 -15.03
CA PRO A 46 5.13 -32.80 -13.81
C PRO A 46 4.32 -32.13 -12.69
N ARG A 47 3.58 -32.92 -11.90
CA ARG A 47 2.74 -32.40 -10.82
C ARG A 47 3.53 -31.57 -9.80
N SER A 48 4.78 -31.94 -9.54
CA SER A 48 5.70 -31.16 -8.69
C SER A 48 5.97 -29.78 -9.26
N ALA A 49 6.24 -29.67 -10.57
CA ALA A 49 6.45 -28.41 -11.27
C ALA A 49 5.18 -27.53 -11.29
N GLN A 50 3.99 -28.13 -11.46
CA GLN A 50 2.71 -27.42 -11.34
C GLN A 50 2.51 -26.87 -9.91
N ARG A 51 2.79 -27.70 -8.89
CA ARG A 51 2.70 -27.32 -7.47
C ARG A 51 3.67 -26.18 -7.15
N TRP A 52 4.92 -26.27 -7.62
CA TRP A 52 5.92 -25.22 -7.44
C TRP A 52 5.46 -23.90 -8.07
N ALA A 53 4.94 -23.94 -9.30
CA ALA A 53 4.42 -22.76 -9.98
C ALA A 53 3.24 -22.12 -9.22
N SER A 54 2.33 -22.94 -8.69
CA SER A 54 1.21 -22.48 -7.86
C SER A 54 1.68 -21.82 -6.56
N LEU A 55 2.60 -22.46 -5.83
CA LEU A 55 3.18 -21.87 -4.62
C LEU A 55 3.88 -20.54 -4.93
N MET A 56 4.69 -20.49 -5.98
CA MET A 56 5.34 -19.25 -6.40
C MET A 56 4.32 -18.17 -6.79
N TYR A 57 3.26 -18.51 -7.51
CA TYR A 57 2.18 -17.59 -7.83
C TYR A 57 1.55 -16.99 -6.57
N HIS A 58 1.20 -17.82 -5.59
CA HIS A 58 0.57 -17.38 -4.35
C HIS A 58 1.53 -16.60 -3.43
N SER A 59 2.82 -16.94 -3.41
CA SER A 59 3.83 -16.19 -2.64
C SER A 59 4.04 -14.78 -3.19
N LEU A 60 3.95 -14.60 -4.51
CA LEU A 60 4.21 -13.34 -5.21
C LEU A 60 2.95 -12.51 -5.49
N THR A 61 1.76 -13.10 -5.30
CA THR A 61 0.48 -12.46 -5.61
C THR A 61 -0.31 -12.24 -4.31
N PRO A 62 -0.42 -10.99 -3.83
CA PRO A 62 -1.21 -10.69 -2.64
C PRO A 62 -2.67 -11.10 -2.82
N THR A 63 -3.26 -11.70 -1.78
CA THR A 63 -4.68 -12.08 -1.82
C THR A 63 -5.58 -10.85 -1.96
N PRO A 64 -6.79 -10.99 -2.56
CA PRO A 64 -7.76 -9.89 -2.61
C PRO A 64 -8.07 -9.30 -1.23
N GLN A 65 -8.09 -10.13 -0.19
CA GLN A 65 -8.29 -9.69 1.19
C GLN A 65 -7.12 -8.82 1.69
N TYR A 66 -5.88 -9.23 1.45
CA TYR A 66 -4.69 -8.43 1.79
C TYR A 66 -4.76 -7.05 1.11
N VAL A 67 -5.08 -7.01 -0.19
CA VAL A 67 -5.19 -5.76 -0.96
C VAL A 67 -6.29 -4.84 -0.40
N ARG A 68 -7.46 -5.39 -0.04
CA ARG A 68 -8.55 -4.62 0.59
C ARG A 68 -8.12 -4.02 1.93
N VAL A 69 -7.48 -4.81 2.80
CA VAL A 69 -6.98 -4.35 4.11
C VAL A 69 -5.92 -3.26 3.92
N ARG A 70 -5.00 -3.42 2.97
CA ARG A 70 -3.97 -2.41 2.64
C ARG A 70 -4.59 -1.09 2.18
N LYS A 71 -5.60 -1.14 1.30
CA LYS A 71 -6.33 0.06 0.83
C LYS A 71 -7.03 0.76 1.98
N ALA A 72 -7.74 0.02 2.81
CA ALA A 72 -8.42 0.55 3.99
C ALA A 72 -7.44 1.18 4.99
N LEU A 73 -6.29 0.53 5.24
CA LEU A 73 -5.23 1.08 6.09
C LEU A 73 -4.72 2.43 5.57
N SER A 74 -4.52 2.56 4.26
CA SER A 74 -4.11 3.83 3.63
C SER A 74 -5.13 4.93 3.87
N ALA A 75 -6.42 4.65 3.67
CA ALA A 75 -7.50 5.61 3.94
C ALA A 75 -7.52 6.03 5.43
N GLN A 76 -7.37 5.07 6.36
CA GLN A 76 -7.34 5.34 7.80
C GLN A 76 -6.12 6.19 8.21
N ARG A 77 -4.96 5.99 7.58
CA ARG A 77 -3.77 6.84 7.81
C ARG A 77 -4.00 8.28 7.37
N THR A 78 -4.67 8.48 6.24
CA THR A 78 -5.08 9.82 5.79
C THR A 78 -6.03 10.47 6.78
N THR A 79 -7.05 9.73 7.25
CA THR A 79 -7.94 10.23 8.31
C THR A 79 -7.19 10.58 9.59
N LEU A 80 -6.25 9.73 10.02
CA LEU A 80 -5.45 9.97 11.23
C LEU A 80 -4.64 11.27 11.13
N ARG A 81 -4.05 11.56 9.97
CA ARG A 81 -3.34 12.83 9.70
C ARG A 81 -4.26 14.03 9.88
N THR A 82 -5.45 13.99 9.29
CA THR A 82 -6.46 15.06 9.45
C THR A 82 -6.89 15.22 10.91
N ARG A 83 -7.10 14.12 11.65
CA ARG A 83 -7.45 14.17 13.07
C ARG A 83 -6.32 14.75 13.92
N SER A 84 -5.07 14.42 13.60
CA SER A 84 -3.89 14.99 14.26
C SER A 84 -3.83 16.50 14.08
N GLN A 85 -4.07 17.01 12.86
CA GLN A 85 -4.10 18.45 12.58
C GLN A 85 -5.22 19.15 13.37
N ARG A 86 -6.42 18.55 13.42
CA ARG A 86 -7.55 19.08 14.20
C ARG A 86 -7.25 19.12 15.71
N LEU A 87 -6.58 18.10 16.25
CA LEU A 87 -6.16 18.10 17.66
C LEU A 87 -5.16 19.21 17.94
N THR A 88 -4.16 19.42 17.08
CA THR A 88 -3.21 20.53 17.21
C THR A 88 -3.92 21.89 17.18
N ALA A 89 -4.85 22.09 16.24
CA ALA A 89 -5.64 23.32 16.17
C ALA A 89 -6.49 23.53 17.43
N ALA A 90 -7.19 22.49 17.90
CA ALA A 90 -8.01 22.56 19.12
C ALA A 90 -7.17 22.93 20.35
N ARG A 91 -5.97 22.36 20.49
CA ARG A 91 -5.04 22.71 21.59
C ARG A 91 -4.58 24.16 21.53
N LYS A 92 -4.29 24.68 20.34
CA LYS A 92 -3.94 26.10 20.15
C LYS A 92 -5.09 27.01 20.58
N THR A 93 -6.31 26.72 20.12
CA THR A 93 -7.52 27.47 20.51
C THR A 93 -7.77 27.40 22.01
N HIS A 94 -7.59 26.23 22.62
CA HIS A 94 -7.71 26.06 24.07
C HIS A 94 -6.70 26.89 24.84
N GLY A 95 -5.41 26.86 24.45
CA GLY A 95 -4.37 27.69 25.08
C GLY A 95 -4.70 29.19 25.00
N ALA A 96 -5.15 29.67 23.85
CA ALA A 96 -5.59 31.06 23.69
C ALA A 96 -6.79 31.41 24.57
N ALA A 97 -7.80 30.52 24.64
CA ALA A 97 -8.97 30.73 25.48
C ALA A 97 -8.63 30.78 26.98
N GLN A 98 -7.71 29.93 27.44
CA GLN A 98 -7.23 29.95 28.83
C GLN A 98 -6.46 31.23 29.16
N ALA A 99 -5.64 31.73 28.23
CA ALA A 99 -4.96 33.01 28.38
C ALA A 99 -5.97 34.18 28.48
N THR A 100 -6.99 34.20 27.61
CA THR A 100 -8.06 35.22 27.67
C THR A 100 -8.83 35.14 28.99
N LEU A 101 -9.16 33.93 29.47
CA LEU A 101 -9.82 33.73 30.75
C LEU A 101 -8.99 34.29 31.91
N THR A 102 -7.69 33.98 31.95
CA THR A 102 -6.77 34.49 32.98
C THR A 102 -6.76 36.02 33.02
N THR A 103 -6.65 36.66 31.85
CA THR A 103 -6.71 38.13 31.74
C THR A 103 -8.05 38.69 32.19
N ALA A 104 -9.16 38.04 31.83
CA ALA A 104 -10.51 38.49 32.18
C ALA A 104 -10.78 38.38 33.70
N VAL A 105 -10.28 37.31 34.34
CA VAL A 105 -10.36 37.14 35.81
C VAL A 105 -9.62 38.29 36.51
N ALA A 106 -8.38 38.58 36.10
CA ALA A 106 -7.61 39.67 36.68
C ALA A 106 -8.28 41.04 36.47
N ALA A 107 -8.83 41.29 35.27
CA ALA A 107 -9.51 42.53 34.94
C ALA A 107 -10.81 42.73 35.74
N ASP A 108 -11.62 41.67 35.92
CA ASP A 108 -12.83 41.71 36.75
C ASP A 108 -12.50 41.99 38.22
N ALA A 109 -11.52 41.27 38.78
CA ALA A 109 -11.07 41.48 40.16
C ALA A 109 -10.58 42.92 40.39
N ALA A 110 -9.76 43.46 39.49
CA ALA A 110 -9.28 44.83 39.57
C ALA A 110 -10.42 45.86 39.43
N ALA A 111 -11.36 45.63 38.51
CA ALA A 111 -12.48 46.53 38.29
C ALA A 111 -13.44 46.56 39.50
N ARG A 112 -13.73 45.41 40.09
CA ARG A 112 -14.54 45.30 41.32
C ARG A 112 -13.86 45.99 42.51
N THR A 113 -12.57 45.75 42.71
CA THR A 113 -11.81 46.41 43.79
C THR A 113 -11.87 47.93 43.67
N ARG A 114 -11.61 48.47 42.47
CA ARG A 114 -11.70 49.91 42.21
C ARG A 114 -13.12 50.48 42.38
N TYR A 115 -14.15 49.68 42.10
CA TYR A 115 -15.53 50.08 42.33
C TYR A 115 -15.86 50.16 43.84
N VAL A 116 -15.41 49.18 44.62
CA VAL A 116 -15.57 49.18 46.09
C VAL A 116 -14.86 50.39 46.70
N LEU A 117 -13.60 50.63 46.34
CA LEU A 117 -12.84 51.80 46.82
C LEU A 117 -13.51 53.13 46.45
N ALA A 118 -14.09 53.23 45.25
CA ALA A 118 -14.83 54.43 44.86
C ALA A 118 -16.09 54.65 45.71
N ARG A 119 -16.79 53.57 46.09
CA ARG A 119 -17.97 53.66 46.97
C ARG A 119 -17.57 54.13 48.37
N GLU A 120 -16.47 53.60 48.89
CA GLU A 120 -15.92 54.02 50.19
C GLU A 120 -15.50 55.50 50.17
N ALA A 121 -14.79 55.93 49.11
CA ALA A 121 -14.41 57.34 48.93
C ALA A 121 -15.64 58.27 48.86
N LEU A 122 -16.74 57.84 48.23
CA LEU A 122 -18.00 58.59 48.22
C LEU A 122 -18.62 58.69 49.62
N THR A 123 -18.61 57.61 50.40
CA THR A 123 -19.06 57.63 51.81
C THR A 123 -18.22 58.60 52.63
N ASN A 124 -16.90 58.53 52.51
CA ASN A 124 -15.97 59.42 53.23
C ASN A 124 -16.17 60.89 52.83
N ALA A 125 -16.36 61.19 51.54
CA ALA A 125 -16.65 62.54 51.07
C ALA A 125 -17.98 63.09 51.63
N ARG A 126 -19.02 62.26 51.73
CA ARG A 126 -20.30 62.63 52.35
C ARG A 126 -20.15 62.93 53.84
N ASN A 127 -19.42 62.08 54.56
CA ASN A 127 -19.18 62.28 55.99
C ASN A 127 -18.40 63.58 56.24
N ARG A 128 -17.37 63.87 55.43
CA ARG A 128 -16.63 65.14 55.51
C ARG A 128 -17.50 66.36 55.22
N LEU A 129 -18.39 66.27 54.23
CA LEU A 129 -19.35 67.34 53.94
C LEU A 129 -20.25 67.62 55.15
N ILE A 130 -20.72 66.58 55.85
CA ILE A 130 -21.52 66.74 57.08
C ILE A 130 -20.72 67.49 58.14
N VAL A 131 -19.47 67.06 58.42
CA VAL A 131 -18.61 67.69 59.42
C VAL A 131 -18.38 69.18 59.12
N VAL A 132 -17.97 69.50 57.89
CA VAL A 132 -17.72 70.90 57.47
C VAL A 132 -19.00 71.75 57.52
N SER A 133 -20.16 71.16 57.21
CA SER A 133 -21.44 71.88 57.27
C SER A 133 -21.87 72.24 58.71
N LEU A 134 -21.39 71.48 59.70
CA LEU A 134 -21.70 71.67 61.12
C LEU A 134 -20.68 72.54 61.88
N GLN A 135 -19.48 72.76 61.33
CA GLN A 135 -18.45 73.60 61.96
C GLN A 135 -18.89 75.06 62.16
N ARG A 136 -18.34 75.69 63.21
CA ARG A 136 -18.57 77.11 63.56
C ARG A 136 -17.23 77.81 63.85
N PRO A 137 -17.03 79.05 63.37
CA PRO A 137 -17.90 79.82 62.46
C PRO A 137 -18.03 79.13 61.09
N ARG A 138 -19.12 79.42 60.39
CA ARG A 138 -19.45 78.72 59.14
C ARG A 138 -18.58 79.24 57.98
N ASP A 139 -17.85 78.33 57.33
CA ASP A 139 -17.12 78.59 56.08
C ASP A 139 -17.93 78.07 54.89
N ASN A 140 -18.60 78.98 54.17
CA ASN A 140 -19.42 78.62 53.01
C ASN A 140 -18.57 78.09 51.83
N ASP A 141 -17.34 78.55 51.68
CA ASP A 141 -16.45 78.11 50.60
C ASP A 141 -15.97 76.68 50.86
N ALA A 142 -15.67 76.33 52.12
CA ALA A 142 -15.35 74.96 52.50
C ALA A 142 -16.53 74.00 52.24
N VAL A 143 -17.76 74.42 52.54
CA VAL A 143 -18.96 73.63 52.23
C VAL A 143 -19.10 73.41 50.72
N ALA A 144 -18.95 74.47 49.91
CA ALA A 144 -19.04 74.38 48.46
C ALA A 144 -17.96 73.44 47.86
N ARG A 145 -16.71 73.54 48.32
CA ARG A 145 -15.62 72.63 47.92
C ARG A 145 -15.95 71.16 48.23
N MET A 146 -16.55 70.89 49.39
CA MET A 146 -16.94 69.53 49.76
C MET A 146 -18.13 69.00 48.95
N GLN A 147 -19.11 69.85 48.61
CA GLN A 147 -20.20 69.47 47.69
C GLN A 147 -19.67 69.08 46.30
N ASN A 148 -18.71 69.84 45.78
CA ASN A 148 -18.03 69.49 44.52
C ASN A 148 -17.29 68.16 44.62
N THR A 149 -16.62 67.90 45.75
CA THR A 149 -15.93 66.63 46.03
C THR A 149 -16.92 65.45 46.04
N VAL A 150 -18.07 65.58 46.70
CA VAL A 150 -19.13 64.56 46.69
C VAL A 150 -19.66 64.30 45.28
N THR A 151 -19.85 65.36 44.50
CA THR A 151 -20.31 65.26 43.10
C THR A 151 -19.29 64.51 42.24
N ALA A 152 -17.99 64.83 42.37
CA ALA A 152 -16.92 64.12 41.67
C ALA A 152 -16.79 62.65 42.10
N ALA A 153 -16.90 62.37 43.40
CA ALA A 153 -16.89 61.00 43.93
C ALA A 153 -18.09 60.19 43.41
N ARG A 154 -19.28 60.79 43.32
CA ARG A 154 -20.48 60.14 42.75
C ARG A 154 -20.28 59.78 41.28
N ARG A 155 -19.74 60.70 40.47
CA ARG A 155 -19.39 60.42 39.06
C ARG A 155 -18.40 59.25 38.96
N THR A 156 -17.38 59.24 39.83
CA THR A 156 -16.39 58.15 39.89
C THR A 156 -17.05 56.81 40.20
N VAL A 157 -17.94 56.73 41.19
CA VAL A 157 -18.69 55.50 41.51
C VAL A 157 -19.47 55.00 40.29
N THR A 158 -20.17 55.88 39.59
CA THR A 158 -20.93 55.52 38.37
C THR A 158 -20.01 54.94 37.30
N THR A 159 -18.91 55.63 36.96
CA THR A 159 -17.95 55.18 35.95
C THR A 159 -17.32 53.84 36.34
N ARG A 160 -16.90 53.67 37.60
CA ARG A 160 -16.29 52.42 38.08
C ARG A 160 -17.31 51.28 38.10
N GLY A 161 -18.56 51.55 38.44
CA GLY A 161 -19.65 50.57 38.43
C GLY A 161 -19.97 50.06 37.02
N VAL A 162 -19.94 50.94 36.01
CA VAL A 162 -20.06 50.51 34.60
C VAL A 162 -18.86 49.62 34.22
N ARG A 163 -17.63 50.04 34.52
CA ARG A 163 -16.42 49.25 34.21
C ARG A 163 -16.43 47.87 34.87
N ALA A 164 -16.85 47.77 36.12
CA ALA A 164 -16.99 46.49 36.83
C ALA A 164 -18.02 45.56 36.16
N ARG A 165 -19.19 46.09 35.75
CA ARG A 165 -20.18 45.30 35.00
C ARG A 165 -19.66 44.81 33.65
N THR A 166 -18.96 45.69 32.91
CA THR A 166 -18.35 45.32 31.63
C THR A 166 -17.31 44.22 31.79
N ALA A 167 -16.43 44.34 32.80
CA ALA A 167 -15.43 43.33 33.09
C ALA A 167 -16.07 41.98 33.47
N GLY A 168 -17.13 41.99 34.29
CA GLY A 168 -17.86 40.77 34.66
C GLY A 168 -18.55 40.09 33.47
N THR A 169 -19.06 40.85 32.50
CA THR A 169 -19.59 40.28 31.25
C THR A 169 -18.48 39.70 30.39
N ALA A 170 -17.32 40.35 30.30
CA ALA A 170 -16.16 39.82 29.58
C ALA A 170 -15.64 38.52 30.22
N LEU A 171 -15.61 38.43 31.54
CA LEU A 171 -15.25 37.22 32.28
C LEU A 171 -16.18 36.05 31.94
N ARG A 172 -17.50 36.23 32.06
CA ARG A 172 -18.48 35.17 31.72
C ARG A 172 -18.33 34.67 30.27
N LYS A 173 -18.05 35.58 29.34
CA LYS A 173 -17.77 35.23 27.94
C LYS A 173 -16.50 34.38 27.84
N ALA A 174 -15.42 34.81 28.49
CA ALA A 174 -14.15 34.07 28.50
C ALA A 174 -14.28 32.67 29.13
N GLU A 175 -15.03 32.54 30.23
CA GLU A 175 -15.34 31.24 30.85
C GLU A 175 -16.06 30.30 29.88
N THR A 176 -17.08 30.81 29.18
CA THR A 176 -17.83 30.04 28.17
C THR A 176 -16.93 29.60 27.02
N THR A 177 -16.08 30.50 26.53
CA THR A 177 -15.10 30.20 25.47
C THR A 177 -14.09 29.13 25.93
N ALA A 178 -13.55 29.24 27.15
CA ALA A 178 -12.61 28.27 27.71
C ALA A 178 -13.25 26.87 27.88
N ARG A 179 -14.48 26.80 28.41
CA ARG A 179 -15.24 25.54 28.51
C ARG A 179 -15.47 24.90 27.14
N THR A 180 -15.90 25.70 26.16
CA THR A 180 -16.12 25.23 24.78
C THR A 180 -14.83 24.70 24.15
N ALA A 181 -13.71 25.41 24.33
CA ALA A 181 -12.42 24.98 23.81
C ALA A 181 -11.90 23.70 24.50
N THR A 182 -12.18 23.51 25.79
CA THR A 182 -11.86 22.28 26.53
C THR A 182 -12.59 21.08 25.92
N VAL A 183 -13.90 21.19 25.75
CA VAL A 183 -14.73 20.14 25.10
C VAL A 183 -14.25 19.85 23.67
N ALA A 184 -13.81 20.86 22.93
CA ALA A 184 -13.26 20.67 21.59
C ALA A 184 -11.96 19.86 21.59
N VAL A 185 -11.06 20.10 22.55
CA VAL A 185 -9.83 19.30 22.73
C VAL A 185 -10.17 17.85 23.08
N ASP A 186 -11.12 17.62 23.98
CA ASP A 186 -11.52 16.26 24.38
C ASP A 186 -12.10 15.48 23.20
N ARG A 187 -13.02 16.10 22.44
CA ARG A 187 -13.59 15.50 21.23
C ARG A 187 -12.52 15.20 20.18
N ALA A 188 -11.60 16.13 19.94
CA ALA A 188 -10.50 15.93 19.00
C ALA A 188 -9.55 14.80 19.45
N THR A 189 -9.27 14.73 20.75
CA THR A 189 -8.42 13.69 21.36
C THR A 189 -9.05 12.31 21.22
N THR A 190 -10.33 12.17 21.58
CA THR A 190 -11.07 10.91 21.45
C THR A 190 -11.14 10.44 20.01
N ALA A 191 -11.44 11.35 19.07
CA ALA A 191 -11.47 11.02 17.64
C ALA A 191 -10.10 10.56 17.13
N TRP A 192 -9.01 11.24 17.52
CA TRP A 192 -7.64 10.84 17.15
C TRP A 192 -7.29 9.47 17.73
N ARG A 193 -7.56 9.23 19.02
CA ARG A 193 -7.28 7.94 19.69
C ARG A 193 -8.03 6.79 19.02
N SER A 194 -9.31 6.98 18.71
CA SER A 194 -10.13 5.98 18.02
C SER A 194 -9.56 5.63 16.64
N THR A 195 -9.25 6.63 15.80
CA THR A 195 -8.65 6.37 14.48
C THR A 195 -7.27 5.71 14.60
N ASN A 196 -6.46 6.10 15.59
CA ASN A 196 -5.14 5.49 15.82
C ASN A 196 -5.27 3.99 16.20
N ALA A 197 -6.25 3.64 17.04
CA ALA A 197 -6.54 2.25 17.39
C ALA A 197 -6.98 1.43 16.16
N VAL A 198 -7.80 2.02 15.29
CA VAL A 198 -8.20 1.41 14.01
C VAL A 198 -6.99 1.17 13.12
N VAL A 199 -6.11 2.17 12.94
CA VAL A 199 -4.87 2.01 12.16
C VAL A 199 -4.04 0.84 12.68
N ARG A 200 -3.83 0.74 13.99
CA ARG A 200 -3.10 -0.38 14.62
C ARG A 200 -3.77 -1.74 14.36
N LYS A 201 -5.10 -1.81 14.40
CA LYS A 201 -5.86 -3.03 14.08
C LYS A 201 -5.63 -3.48 12.63
N TYR A 202 -5.70 -2.55 11.68
CA TYR A 202 -5.46 -2.86 10.26
C TYR A 202 -4.00 -3.26 9.99
N GLN A 203 -3.03 -2.67 10.69
CA GLN A 203 -1.62 -3.08 10.59
C GLN A 203 -1.43 -4.52 11.04
N ARG A 204 -1.96 -4.91 12.21
CA ARG A 204 -1.88 -6.31 12.68
C ARG A 204 -2.56 -7.27 11.71
N ARG A 205 -3.72 -6.90 11.17
CA ARG A 205 -4.43 -7.72 10.18
C ARG A 205 -3.63 -7.89 8.89
N LEU A 206 -2.88 -6.88 8.46
CA LEU A 206 -2.02 -6.98 7.27
C LEU A 206 -0.91 -8.01 7.49
N VAL A 207 -0.23 -7.95 8.64
CA VAL A 207 0.82 -8.91 9.02
C VAL A 207 0.26 -10.33 9.09
N ALA A 208 -0.91 -10.51 9.72
CA ALA A 208 -1.55 -11.82 9.84
C ALA A 208 -2.06 -12.40 8.50
N LEU A 209 -2.15 -11.59 7.44
CA LEU A 209 -2.53 -12.05 6.10
C LEU A 209 -1.32 -12.25 5.18
N ASP A 210 -0.11 -11.92 5.65
CA ASP A 210 1.11 -12.02 4.86
C ASP A 210 1.76 -13.38 5.03
N HIS A 211 1.31 -14.34 4.22
CA HIS A 211 1.88 -15.70 4.14
C HIS A 211 2.91 -15.84 3.00
N SER A 212 3.34 -14.73 2.40
CA SER A 212 4.19 -14.77 1.20
C SER A 212 5.50 -15.55 1.43
N ALA A 213 6.18 -15.29 2.54
CA ALA A 213 7.45 -15.94 2.89
C ALA A 213 7.29 -17.43 3.20
N GLU A 214 6.22 -17.81 3.90
CA GLU A 214 5.90 -19.20 4.23
C GLU A 214 5.66 -20.02 2.96
N ILE A 215 4.84 -19.50 2.05
CA ILE A 215 4.53 -20.16 0.77
C ILE A 215 5.78 -20.25 -0.12
N ALA A 216 6.63 -19.21 -0.15
CA ALA A 216 7.90 -19.25 -0.88
C ALA A 216 8.86 -20.33 -0.31
N ALA A 217 8.89 -20.51 1.01
CA ALA A 217 9.68 -21.57 1.65
C ALA A 217 9.17 -22.97 1.26
N GLN A 218 7.84 -23.16 1.17
CA GLN A 218 7.26 -24.41 0.67
C GLN A 218 7.66 -24.69 -0.79
N ALA A 219 7.71 -23.67 -1.64
CA ALA A 219 8.18 -23.82 -3.02
C ALA A 219 9.67 -24.24 -3.05
N ALA A 220 10.52 -23.59 -2.26
CA ALA A 220 11.92 -23.92 -2.15
C ALA A 220 12.17 -25.36 -1.65
N ALA A 221 11.34 -25.85 -0.73
CA ALA A 221 11.44 -27.20 -0.18
C ALA A 221 11.25 -28.29 -1.24
N ILE A 222 10.41 -28.04 -2.27
CA ILE A 222 10.14 -29.02 -3.34
C ILE A 222 11.01 -28.83 -4.59
N SER A 223 11.85 -27.79 -4.65
CA SER A 223 12.67 -27.47 -5.85
C SER A 223 13.51 -28.64 -6.35
N ARG A 224 14.09 -29.46 -5.46
CA ARG A 224 14.88 -30.63 -5.86
C ARG A 224 14.03 -31.72 -6.52
N SER A 225 12.87 -32.03 -5.95
CA SER A 225 11.92 -32.98 -6.58
C SER A 225 11.43 -32.47 -7.92
N VAL A 226 11.18 -31.16 -8.06
CA VAL A 226 10.83 -30.53 -9.34
C VAL A 226 11.91 -30.76 -10.38
N VAL A 227 13.19 -30.59 -10.02
CA VAL A 227 14.31 -30.84 -10.93
C VAL A 227 14.29 -32.29 -11.42
N THR A 228 14.21 -33.26 -10.50
CA THR A 228 14.19 -34.69 -10.84
C THR A 228 13.04 -35.02 -11.78
N ASP A 229 11.81 -34.68 -11.40
CA ASP A 229 10.62 -35.04 -12.19
C ASP A 229 10.61 -34.34 -13.55
N VAL A 230 11.10 -33.09 -13.63
CA VAL A 230 11.21 -32.38 -14.91
C VAL A 230 12.29 -33.00 -15.79
N GLN A 231 13.45 -33.38 -15.25
CA GLN A 231 14.52 -34.00 -16.04
C GLN A 231 14.08 -35.29 -16.72
N ASP A 232 13.21 -36.08 -16.07
CA ASP A 232 12.73 -37.35 -16.59
C ASP A 232 11.70 -37.18 -17.74
N GLU A 233 10.88 -36.12 -17.70
CA GLU A 233 9.75 -35.94 -18.61
C GLU A 233 9.89 -34.75 -19.59
N PHE A 234 10.99 -33.97 -19.50
CA PHE A 234 11.12 -32.69 -20.21
C PHE A 234 11.09 -32.81 -21.73
N THR A 235 10.34 -31.90 -22.35
CA THR A 235 10.41 -31.63 -23.79
C THR A 235 10.62 -30.14 -24.07
N THR A 236 11.12 -29.80 -25.26
CA THR A 236 11.28 -28.39 -25.65
C THR A 236 9.94 -27.62 -25.68
N ALA A 237 8.82 -28.32 -25.85
CA ALA A 237 7.48 -27.75 -25.79
C ALA A 237 7.12 -27.23 -24.39
N ASP A 238 7.82 -27.65 -23.34
CA ASP A 238 7.63 -27.20 -21.95
C ASP A 238 8.31 -25.86 -21.65
N THR A 239 9.00 -25.28 -22.63
CA THR A 239 9.63 -23.98 -22.51
C THR A 239 8.72 -22.83 -22.97
N THR A 240 9.05 -21.62 -22.54
CA THR A 240 8.43 -20.36 -22.96
C THR A 240 9.44 -19.23 -22.84
N THR A 241 9.21 -18.13 -23.56
CA THR A 241 10.12 -16.97 -23.54
C THR A 241 9.60 -15.87 -22.62
N VAL A 242 10.47 -15.38 -21.75
CA VAL A 242 10.22 -14.23 -20.87
C VAL A 242 11.31 -13.19 -21.13
N ASN A 243 10.93 -12.04 -21.67
CA ASN A 243 11.86 -10.94 -22.01
C ASN A 243 13.08 -11.40 -22.84
N GLY A 244 12.87 -12.28 -23.82
CA GLY A 244 13.93 -12.80 -24.68
C GLY A 244 14.71 -14.00 -24.11
N ILE A 245 14.43 -14.41 -22.88
CA ILE A 245 15.08 -15.55 -22.22
C ILE A 245 14.12 -16.73 -22.21
N THR A 246 14.52 -17.85 -22.80
CA THR A 246 13.72 -19.09 -22.80
C THR A 246 13.88 -19.81 -21.47
N VAL A 247 12.78 -20.14 -20.80
CA VAL A 247 12.74 -20.85 -19.50
C VAL A 247 11.63 -21.88 -19.49
N HIS A 248 11.61 -22.78 -18.51
CA HIS A 248 10.52 -23.72 -18.31
C HIS A 248 9.22 -22.97 -17.94
N LYS A 249 8.06 -23.45 -18.41
CA LYS A 249 6.76 -22.83 -18.15
C LYS A 249 6.47 -22.65 -16.65
N SER A 250 6.87 -23.62 -15.82
CA SER A 250 6.65 -23.57 -14.36
C SER A 250 7.36 -22.40 -13.66
N VAL A 251 8.52 -21.96 -14.17
CA VAL A 251 9.28 -20.84 -13.58
C VAL A 251 8.98 -19.48 -14.21
N SER A 252 8.27 -19.48 -15.34
CA SER A 252 8.04 -18.29 -16.16
C SER A 252 7.35 -17.13 -15.41
N PHE A 253 6.35 -17.41 -14.58
CA PHE A 253 5.66 -16.38 -13.79
C PHE A 253 6.60 -15.74 -12.78
N ALA A 254 7.27 -16.55 -11.96
CA ALA A 254 8.19 -16.06 -10.93
C ALA A 254 9.36 -15.29 -11.54
N PHE A 255 9.90 -15.79 -12.66
CA PHE A 255 10.97 -15.13 -13.39
C PHE A 255 10.55 -13.77 -13.96
N ARG A 256 9.38 -13.69 -14.60
CA ARG A 256 8.82 -12.42 -15.09
C ARG A 256 8.65 -11.41 -13.97
N ARG A 257 8.18 -11.85 -12.79
CA ARG A 257 8.06 -11.01 -11.59
C ARG A 257 9.43 -10.52 -11.11
N MET A 258 10.45 -11.38 -11.09
CA MET A 258 11.82 -11.00 -10.73
C MET A 258 12.38 -9.92 -11.65
N LEU A 259 12.26 -10.09 -12.97
CA LEU A 259 12.74 -9.12 -13.96
C LEU A 259 12.00 -7.78 -13.85
N ALA A 260 10.68 -7.81 -13.65
CA ALA A 260 9.86 -6.61 -13.49
C ALA A 260 10.24 -5.82 -12.23
N ASP A 261 10.41 -6.52 -11.11
CA ASP A 261 10.76 -5.89 -9.83
C ASP A 261 12.21 -5.38 -9.82
N ALA A 262 13.14 -6.05 -10.52
CA ALA A 262 14.49 -5.54 -10.78
C ALA A 262 14.44 -4.25 -11.62
N ARG A 263 13.67 -4.25 -12.72
CA ARG A 263 13.51 -3.08 -13.59
C ARG A 263 12.90 -1.89 -12.86
N ALA A 264 11.95 -2.12 -11.96
CA ALA A 264 11.37 -1.07 -11.11
C ALA A 264 12.40 -0.42 -10.16
N ARG A 265 13.57 -1.04 -9.97
CA ARG A 265 14.73 -0.50 -9.25
C ARG A 265 15.82 0.05 -10.17
N GLY A 266 15.54 0.17 -11.47
CA GLY A 266 16.50 0.64 -12.47
C GLY A 266 17.52 -0.41 -12.92
N ILE A 267 17.31 -1.69 -12.59
CA ILE A 267 18.22 -2.79 -12.96
C ILE A 267 17.63 -3.51 -14.17
N VAL A 268 18.28 -3.42 -15.33
CA VAL A 268 17.83 -4.11 -16.54
C VAL A 268 18.58 -5.43 -16.67
N LEU A 269 17.90 -6.51 -16.27
CA LEU A 269 18.43 -7.87 -16.40
C LEU A 269 18.12 -8.45 -17.79
N GLY A 270 19.12 -9.10 -18.37
CA GLY A 270 19.03 -9.91 -19.58
C GLY A 270 19.67 -11.28 -19.35
N GLY A 271 20.01 -12.00 -20.44
CA GLY A 271 20.83 -13.20 -20.33
C GLY A 271 20.36 -14.37 -21.19
N GLY A 272 20.72 -15.58 -20.77
CA GLY A 272 20.37 -16.84 -21.41
C GLY A 272 19.65 -17.79 -20.45
N GLY A 273 18.89 -18.74 -21.00
CA GLY A 273 18.14 -19.72 -20.23
C GLY A 273 18.29 -21.12 -20.82
N PHE A 274 17.20 -21.72 -21.28
CA PHE A 274 17.17 -23.06 -21.87
C PHE A 274 18.23 -23.25 -22.97
N ARG A 275 18.93 -24.39 -22.92
CA ARG A 275 19.84 -24.86 -23.98
C ARG A 275 19.70 -26.36 -24.16
N THR A 276 19.79 -26.86 -25.38
CA THR A 276 19.63 -28.30 -25.64
C THR A 276 20.81 -29.12 -25.08
N LYS A 277 20.61 -30.42 -24.83
CA LYS A 277 21.70 -31.36 -24.50
C LYS A 277 22.81 -31.38 -25.54
N LYS A 278 22.45 -31.27 -26.83
CA LYS A 278 23.43 -31.11 -27.92
C LYS A 278 24.30 -29.88 -27.71
N ARG A 279 23.68 -28.74 -27.38
CA ARG A 279 24.42 -27.51 -27.08
C ARG A 279 25.31 -27.68 -25.84
N GLN A 280 24.87 -28.42 -24.82
CA GLN A 280 25.69 -28.73 -23.64
C GLN A 280 26.96 -29.52 -24.03
N ILE A 281 26.82 -30.53 -24.89
CA ILE A 281 27.95 -31.33 -25.41
C ILE A 281 28.94 -30.44 -26.18
N GLU A 282 28.43 -29.56 -27.05
CA GLU A 282 29.26 -28.61 -27.80
C GLU A 282 30.04 -27.68 -26.86
N LEU A 283 29.38 -27.14 -25.83
CA LEU A 283 30.02 -26.26 -24.85
C LEU A 283 31.16 -26.97 -24.10
N ARG A 284 31.00 -28.25 -23.74
CA ARG A 284 32.08 -29.00 -23.10
C ARG A 284 33.31 -29.20 -24.01
N LYS A 285 33.08 -29.41 -25.32
CA LYS A 285 34.18 -29.45 -26.31
C LYS A 285 34.86 -28.09 -26.43
N ILE A 286 34.07 -27.02 -26.60
CA ILE A 286 34.59 -25.65 -26.72
C ILE A 286 35.41 -25.27 -25.49
N ASN A 287 34.92 -25.62 -24.31
CA ASN A 287 35.54 -25.30 -23.02
C ASN A 287 36.65 -26.29 -22.63
N GLY A 288 37.05 -27.19 -23.53
CA GLY A 288 38.23 -28.04 -23.37
C GLY A 288 38.13 -29.01 -22.19
N CYS A 289 36.94 -29.50 -21.88
CA CYS A 289 36.78 -30.51 -20.83
C CYS A 289 37.56 -31.80 -21.22
N PRO A 290 38.32 -32.42 -20.30
CA PRO A 290 39.09 -33.64 -20.59
C PRO A 290 38.24 -34.82 -21.10
N ASP A 291 37.02 -34.95 -20.59
CA ASP A 291 36.00 -35.87 -21.09
C ASP A 291 34.61 -35.21 -21.09
N ILE A 292 33.75 -35.58 -22.04
CA ILE A 292 32.44 -34.96 -22.22
C ILE A 292 31.43 -35.46 -21.18
N TRP A 293 31.54 -36.69 -20.69
CA TRP A 293 30.49 -37.34 -19.91
C TRP A 293 30.81 -37.50 -18.43
N THR A 294 32.09 -37.48 -18.05
CA THR A 294 32.54 -37.82 -16.70
C THR A 294 33.41 -36.75 -16.05
N ALA A 295 34.11 -35.92 -16.83
CA ALA A 295 35.01 -34.93 -16.24
C ALA A 295 34.23 -33.90 -15.40
N PRO A 296 34.67 -33.57 -14.18
CA PRO A 296 33.96 -32.62 -13.33
C PRO A 296 33.93 -31.23 -13.99
N PRO A 297 32.87 -30.42 -13.78
CA PRO A 297 32.78 -29.09 -14.40
C PRO A 297 34.00 -28.20 -14.16
N SER A 298 34.62 -28.29 -12.98
CA SER A 298 35.83 -27.55 -12.60
C SER A 298 37.08 -27.91 -13.40
N SER A 299 37.10 -29.03 -14.12
CA SER A 299 38.23 -29.44 -14.98
C SER A 299 38.18 -28.83 -16.38
N CYS A 300 37.07 -28.19 -16.75
CA CYS A 300 36.94 -27.45 -18.00
C CYS A 300 37.55 -26.05 -17.85
N ARG A 301 38.03 -25.45 -18.96
CA ARG A 301 38.54 -24.06 -18.97
C ARG A 301 37.50 -23.05 -18.47
N VAL A 302 36.24 -23.28 -18.85
CA VAL A 302 35.07 -22.58 -18.29
C VAL A 302 34.18 -23.66 -17.66
N PRO A 303 33.85 -23.57 -16.36
CA PRO A 303 33.00 -24.56 -15.71
C PRO A 303 31.73 -24.84 -16.51
N THR A 304 31.52 -26.11 -16.85
CA THR A 304 30.42 -26.54 -17.72
C THR A 304 29.85 -27.83 -17.19
N ALA A 305 28.57 -27.87 -16.82
CA ALA A 305 27.90 -29.07 -16.31
C ALA A 305 27.98 -30.27 -17.26
N ILE A 306 27.93 -31.48 -16.72
CA ILE A 306 27.89 -32.74 -17.50
C ILE A 306 26.55 -32.81 -18.26
N PRO A 307 26.50 -33.28 -19.53
CA PRO A 307 25.25 -33.31 -20.28
C PRO A 307 24.20 -34.21 -19.61
N GLY A 308 22.97 -33.73 -19.50
CA GLY A 308 21.89 -34.34 -18.72
C GLY A 308 21.82 -33.87 -17.26
N THR A 309 22.81 -33.13 -16.76
CA THR A 309 22.84 -32.64 -15.37
C THR A 309 22.64 -31.12 -15.28
N SER A 310 22.75 -30.39 -16.40
CA SER A 310 22.60 -28.94 -16.42
C SER A 310 21.14 -28.53 -16.31
N LEU A 311 20.79 -27.66 -15.37
CA LEU A 311 19.43 -27.13 -15.27
C LEU A 311 19.02 -26.23 -16.44
N HIS A 312 19.97 -25.72 -17.22
CA HIS A 312 19.66 -25.11 -18.51
C HIS A 312 19.07 -26.10 -19.51
N GLU A 313 19.35 -27.41 -19.40
CA GLU A 313 18.81 -28.42 -20.32
C GLU A 313 17.31 -28.65 -20.15
N VAL A 314 16.75 -28.15 -19.05
CA VAL A 314 15.31 -28.23 -18.74
C VAL A 314 14.69 -26.84 -18.51
N GLY A 315 15.44 -25.77 -18.75
CA GLY A 315 14.96 -24.39 -18.59
C GLY A 315 14.68 -23.96 -17.14
N LEU A 316 15.26 -24.64 -16.14
CA LEU A 316 15.12 -24.32 -14.71
C LEU A 316 16.30 -23.49 -14.16
N ALA A 317 17.23 -23.09 -15.02
CA ALA A 317 18.31 -22.16 -14.74
C ALA A 317 18.38 -21.04 -15.78
N VAL A 318 18.97 -19.92 -15.35
CA VAL A 318 19.25 -18.74 -16.15
C VAL A 318 20.65 -18.22 -15.84
N ASP A 319 21.34 -17.77 -16.89
CA ASP A 319 22.60 -17.05 -16.81
C ASP A 319 22.29 -15.58 -17.10
N LEU A 320 22.30 -14.74 -16.06
CA LEU A 320 21.85 -13.36 -16.12
C LEU A 320 22.97 -12.39 -16.50
N THR A 321 22.60 -11.39 -17.30
CA THR A 321 23.41 -10.21 -17.63
C THR A 321 22.75 -8.95 -17.07
N VAL A 322 23.51 -7.86 -16.97
CA VAL A 322 23.00 -6.55 -16.57
C VAL A 322 23.40 -5.51 -17.59
N ASP A 323 22.42 -4.73 -18.09
CA ASP A 323 22.63 -3.65 -19.06
C ASP A 323 23.40 -4.10 -20.32
N GLY A 324 23.21 -5.36 -20.74
CA GLY A 324 23.93 -5.97 -21.87
C GLY A 324 25.34 -6.47 -21.56
N GLY A 325 25.84 -6.24 -20.34
CA GLY A 325 27.16 -6.67 -19.86
C GLY A 325 27.13 -7.83 -18.86
N SER A 326 28.31 -8.27 -18.43
CA SER A 326 28.46 -9.38 -17.49
C SER A 326 27.93 -9.04 -16.09
N LEU A 327 27.25 -9.98 -15.46
CA LEU A 327 26.87 -9.88 -14.05
C LEU A 327 28.05 -10.30 -13.16
N THR A 328 28.66 -9.33 -12.47
CA THR A 328 29.78 -9.56 -11.54
C THR A 328 29.33 -9.43 -10.08
N ARG A 329 30.09 -9.99 -9.12
CA ARG A 329 29.75 -9.91 -7.68
C ARG A 329 29.65 -8.47 -7.17
N ASP A 330 30.47 -7.58 -7.73
CA ASP A 330 30.53 -6.18 -7.34
C ASP A 330 29.46 -5.32 -8.02
N SER A 331 28.68 -5.89 -8.94
CA SER A 331 27.59 -5.18 -9.59
C SER A 331 26.42 -4.91 -8.62
N ALA A 332 25.76 -3.77 -8.82
CA ALA A 332 24.52 -3.46 -8.09
C ALA A 332 23.42 -4.49 -8.35
N ALA A 333 23.39 -5.04 -9.57
CA ALA A 333 22.46 -6.10 -9.96
C ALA A 333 22.68 -7.39 -9.17
N PHE A 334 23.93 -7.83 -8.99
CA PHE A 334 24.21 -9.03 -8.20
C PHE A 334 23.85 -8.85 -6.73
N ARG A 335 24.13 -7.68 -6.14
CA ARG A 335 23.69 -7.37 -4.76
C ARG A 335 22.17 -7.41 -4.64
N TRP A 336 21.45 -6.87 -5.62
CA TRP A 336 19.99 -6.92 -5.64
C TRP A 336 19.48 -8.36 -5.75
N LEU A 337 20.02 -9.15 -6.68
CA LEU A 337 19.64 -10.55 -6.85
C LEU A 337 19.96 -11.37 -5.59
N SER A 338 21.12 -11.19 -4.99
CA SER A 338 21.51 -11.86 -3.74
C SER A 338 20.51 -11.61 -2.61
N ALA A 339 19.96 -10.39 -2.52
CA ALA A 339 18.98 -10.01 -1.51
C ALA A 339 17.53 -10.39 -1.87
N ASN A 340 17.21 -10.67 -3.15
CA ASN A 340 15.81 -10.76 -3.61
C ASN A 340 15.46 -12.01 -4.43
N ALA A 341 16.39 -12.63 -5.15
CA ALA A 341 16.14 -13.73 -6.08
C ALA A 341 15.42 -14.93 -5.40
N ARG A 342 15.75 -15.21 -4.14
CA ARG A 342 15.09 -16.26 -3.34
C ARG A 342 13.58 -16.06 -3.21
N LYS A 343 13.09 -14.81 -3.21
CA LYS A 343 11.65 -14.49 -3.18
C LYS A 343 10.94 -14.96 -4.44
N TYR A 344 11.68 -15.11 -5.54
CA TYR A 344 11.19 -15.59 -6.84
C TYR A 344 11.58 -17.05 -7.09
N GLY A 345 12.07 -17.75 -6.06
CA GLY A 345 12.46 -19.15 -6.16
C GLY A 345 13.83 -19.40 -6.80
N TYR A 346 14.64 -18.37 -7.05
CA TYR A 346 15.97 -18.49 -7.63
C TYR A 346 17.08 -18.41 -6.57
N VAL A 347 18.10 -19.25 -6.71
CA VAL A 347 19.27 -19.35 -5.84
C VAL A 347 20.51 -19.27 -6.72
N ASN A 348 21.50 -18.48 -6.29
CA ASN A 348 22.77 -18.36 -7.00
C ASN A 348 23.61 -19.63 -6.82
N LEU A 349 24.25 -20.08 -7.89
CA LEU A 349 25.37 -20.99 -7.80
C LEU A 349 26.59 -20.20 -7.29
N PRO A 350 27.17 -20.53 -6.12
CA PRO A 350 28.17 -19.66 -5.50
C PRO A 350 29.41 -19.42 -6.34
N SER A 351 29.83 -20.33 -7.21
CA SER A 351 30.99 -20.15 -8.10
C SER A 351 30.74 -19.20 -9.27
N GLU A 352 29.48 -18.98 -9.65
CA GLU A 352 29.09 -18.29 -10.88
C GLU A 352 28.11 -17.15 -10.58
N PRO A 353 28.58 -15.89 -10.52
CA PRO A 353 27.72 -14.75 -10.17
C PRO A 353 26.52 -14.55 -11.11
N TRP A 354 26.67 -14.95 -12.38
CA TRP A 354 25.62 -14.89 -13.40
C TRP A 354 24.60 -16.03 -13.30
N HIS A 355 24.91 -17.15 -12.66
CA HIS A 355 24.08 -18.36 -12.72
C HIS A 355 23.07 -18.43 -11.58
N TRP A 356 21.79 -18.60 -11.93
CA TRP A 356 20.69 -18.70 -10.98
C TRP A 356 19.74 -19.81 -11.39
N SER A 357 19.39 -20.69 -10.45
CA SER A 357 18.48 -21.81 -10.68
C SER A 357 17.54 -22.01 -9.50
N ILE A 358 16.54 -22.89 -9.64
CA ILE A 358 15.60 -23.14 -8.54
C ILE A 358 16.21 -23.90 -7.34
N THR A 359 17.42 -24.44 -7.51
CA THR A 359 18.17 -25.16 -6.46
C THR A 359 19.52 -24.53 -6.13
N GLY A 360 20.08 -23.68 -6.98
CA GLY A 360 21.41 -23.08 -6.82
C GLY A 360 22.56 -24.02 -7.15
N SER A 361 22.28 -25.03 -7.98
CA SER A 361 23.21 -26.08 -8.43
C SER A 361 23.16 -26.26 -9.93
#